data_AF-A0A4Q3J8K6-F1
#
_entry.id   AF-A0A4Q3J8K6-F1
#
_cell.length_a   1.000
_cell.length_b   1.000
_cell.length_c   1.000
_cell.angle_alpha   90.00
_cell.angle_beta   90.00
_cell.angle_gamma   90.00
#
_symmetry.space_group_name_H-M   'P 1'
#
loop_
_entity.id
_entity.type
_entity.pdbx_description
1 polymer ?
#
loop_
_entity_poly.entity_id
_entity_poly.type
_entity_poly.pdbx_seq_one_letter_code
_entity_poly.pdbx_strand_id
1 'polypeptide(L)'
;MRCFRWMSGLALATGALVVAPTEAQAQTITLTETSVRRSEGFRDSTSTADSIYWISQADCQADDKFIFPVVLSGFSSDVSVEVWAGESGVDCSNVDNRTTATQKCWKVSATYNPSQGFTPEIVVPARTILARDLTNAAASATPGADVCTNSTYSDSRNGVPIVLSFLPIQGVSSSIAGIAFTKVRIDLGGPDAPAKLELGVGENRLSLSWGQVTTGDITGYQFFCDPPPGEEDANG
;
A
#
# COMPACT_ATOMS: atom_id res chain seq x y z
N MET A 1 75.00 29.24 -55.18
CA MET A 1 75.04 27.90 -54.57
C MET A 1 75.19 28.03 -53.06
N ARG A 2 74.41 27.24 -52.30
CA ARG A 2 74.35 27.09 -50.81
C ARG A 2 73.50 28.16 -50.08
N CYS A 3 72.19 27.98 -50.02
CA CYS A 3 71.39 27.22 -49.04
C CYS A 3 71.30 27.86 -47.64
N PHE A 4 70.21 28.60 -47.46
CA PHE A 4 69.70 29.16 -46.22
C PHE A 4 68.88 28.08 -45.49
N ARG A 5 69.27 27.69 -44.27
CA ARG A 5 68.51 26.75 -43.42
C ARG A 5 67.57 27.54 -42.52
N TRP A 6 66.26 27.41 -42.77
CA TRP A 6 65.19 27.80 -41.86
C TRP A 6 64.70 26.53 -41.15
N MET A 7 64.76 26.50 -39.81
CA MET A 7 64.14 25.45 -38.99
C MET A 7 62.84 26.00 -38.41
N SER A 8 61.71 25.59 -38.98
CA SER A 8 60.38 25.85 -38.42
C SER A 8 60.07 24.80 -37.35
N GLY A 9 59.83 25.26 -36.12
CA GLY A 9 59.34 24.43 -35.01
C GLY A 9 57.87 24.06 -35.22
N LEU A 10 57.57 22.77 -35.07
CA LEU A 10 56.20 22.24 -35.11
C LEU A 10 55.66 22.22 -33.67
N ALA A 11 54.71 23.11 -33.36
CA ALA A 11 53.97 23.09 -32.10
C ALA A 11 52.77 22.12 -32.24
N LEU A 12 52.83 20.98 -31.54
CA LEU A 12 51.71 20.06 -31.39
C LEU A 12 50.73 20.63 -30.35
N ALA A 13 49.57 21.10 -30.80
CA ALA A 13 48.46 21.46 -29.95
C ALA A 13 47.58 20.22 -29.68
N THR A 14 47.70 19.64 -28.49
CA THR A 14 46.79 18.60 -27.98
C THR A 14 45.47 19.24 -27.55
N GLY A 15 44.44 19.10 -28.38
CA GLY A 15 43.07 19.48 -28.03
C GLY A 15 42.47 18.49 -27.03
N ALA A 16 42.26 18.92 -25.78
CA ALA A 16 41.50 18.15 -24.80
C ALA A 16 40.01 18.24 -25.14
N LEU A 17 39.39 17.13 -25.54
CA LEU A 17 37.94 17.01 -25.64
C LEU A 17 37.35 17.05 -24.21
N VAL A 18 36.68 18.14 -23.86
CA VAL A 18 35.85 18.20 -22.66
C VAL A 18 34.54 17.49 -22.97
N VAL A 19 34.45 16.21 -22.59
CA VAL A 19 33.17 15.48 -22.58
C VAL A 19 32.39 16.01 -21.38
N ALA A 20 31.43 16.90 -21.64
CA ALA A 20 30.47 17.29 -20.61
C ALA A 20 29.64 16.04 -20.23
N PRO A 21 29.49 15.71 -18.94
CA PRO A 21 28.61 14.63 -18.53
C PRO A 21 27.18 15.01 -18.94
N THR A 22 26.58 14.22 -19.83
CA THR A 22 25.13 14.25 -20.03
C THR A 22 24.50 13.76 -18.74
N GLU A 23 23.78 14.64 -18.04
CA GLU A 23 22.93 14.21 -16.93
C GLU A 23 21.89 13.23 -17.47
N ALA A 24 22.08 11.94 -17.18
CA ALA A 24 21.06 10.95 -17.44
C ALA A 24 19.87 11.28 -16.53
N GLN A 25 18.78 11.77 -17.13
CA GLN A 25 17.51 11.93 -16.44
C GLN A 25 17.04 10.52 -16.01
N ALA A 26 17.17 10.22 -14.73
CA ALA A 26 16.71 8.96 -14.18
C ALA A 26 15.18 8.93 -14.17
N GLN A 27 14.60 7.85 -14.67
CA GLN A 27 13.17 7.57 -14.54
C GLN A 27 12.80 7.40 -13.07
N THR A 28 11.72 8.04 -12.62
CA THR A 28 11.33 8.01 -11.21
C THR A 28 9.82 8.12 -11.05
N ILE A 29 9.25 7.19 -10.27
CA ILE A 29 7.95 7.33 -9.62
C ILE A 29 8.19 7.79 -8.18
N THR A 30 7.57 8.89 -7.77
CA THR A 30 7.60 9.35 -6.39
C THR A 30 6.19 9.31 -5.81
N LEU A 31 6.02 8.60 -4.69
CA LEU A 31 4.80 8.65 -3.90
C LEU A 31 4.86 9.87 -2.99
N THR A 32 3.83 10.70 -3.01
CA THR A 32 3.72 11.81 -2.05
C THR A 32 3.03 11.26 -0.80
N GLU A 33 3.79 10.59 0.07
CA GLU A 33 3.25 9.84 1.23
C GLU A 33 2.39 10.71 2.15
N THR A 34 2.74 11.99 2.31
CA THR A 34 1.96 12.95 3.12
C THR A 34 0.62 13.35 2.50
N SER A 35 0.36 12.95 1.25
CA SER A 35 -0.85 13.31 0.50
C SER A 35 -1.70 12.09 0.12
N VAL A 36 -1.32 10.89 0.62
CA VAL A 36 -2.18 9.71 0.49
C VAL A 36 -3.47 9.97 1.25
N ARG A 37 -4.60 9.62 0.64
CA ARG A 37 -5.91 9.79 1.24
C ARG A 37 -6.80 8.58 1.03
N ARG A 38 -7.85 8.49 1.84
CA ARG A 38 -8.90 7.48 1.74
C ARG A 38 -10.14 8.11 1.13
N SER A 39 -10.96 7.34 0.41
CA SER A 39 -12.24 7.84 -0.10
C SER A 39 -13.26 7.99 1.02
N GLU A 40 -13.21 7.11 2.03
CA GLU A 40 -14.03 7.19 3.22
C GLU A 40 -13.35 8.08 4.28
N GLY A 41 -14.08 9.07 4.81
CA GLY A 41 -13.55 10.08 5.72
C GLY A 41 -13.28 9.61 7.16
N PHE A 42 -13.46 8.32 7.46
CA PHE A 42 -13.35 7.79 8.84
C PHE A 42 -11.90 7.74 9.35
N ARG A 43 -10.92 7.74 8.43
CA ARG A 43 -9.48 7.80 8.73
C ARG A 43 -8.92 9.12 8.22
N ASP A 44 -9.15 10.20 8.98
CA ASP A 44 -8.56 11.50 8.67
C ASP A 44 -7.02 11.39 8.73
N SER A 45 -6.36 12.08 7.80
CA SER A 45 -4.90 12.25 7.67
C SER A 45 -4.19 12.75 8.95
N THR A 46 -4.94 13.16 9.97
CA THR A 46 -4.47 13.63 11.27
C THR A 46 -4.34 12.54 12.33
N SER A 47 -4.91 11.34 12.14
CA SER A 47 -4.59 10.19 13.01
C SER A 47 -3.17 9.75 12.70
N THR A 48 -2.43 9.25 13.69
CA THR A 48 -1.01 8.86 13.58
C THR A 48 -0.72 8.24 12.20
N ALA A 49 0.28 8.78 11.49
CA ALA A 49 0.51 8.58 10.05
C ALA A 49 0.46 7.13 9.55
N ASP A 50 0.58 6.15 10.44
CA ASP A 50 0.44 4.73 10.13
C ASP A 50 -1.01 4.29 9.90
N SER A 51 -1.99 4.83 10.65
CA SER A 51 -3.39 4.36 10.68
C SER A 51 -4.15 4.51 9.36
N ILE A 52 -3.74 5.46 8.51
CA ILE A 52 -4.30 5.64 7.17
C ILE A 52 -4.02 4.44 6.26
N TYR A 53 -2.92 3.71 6.50
CA TYR A 53 -2.48 2.55 5.74
C TYR A 53 -3.09 1.22 6.22
N TRP A 54 -3.97 1.26 7.22
CA TRP A 54 -4.66 0.06 7.70
C TRP A 54 -6.01 -0.11 7.02
N ILE A 55 -6.33 -1.36 6.68
CA ILE A 55 -7.60 -1.78 6.13
C ILE A 55 -8.30 -2.60 7.21
N SER A 56 -9.36 -2.04 7.79
CA SER A 56 -10.25 -2.75 8.69
C SER A 56 -11.31 -3.57 7.93
N GLN A 57 -12.04 -4.40 8.67
CA GLN A 57 -13.24 -5.06 8.12
C GLN A 57 -14.27 -4.06 7.59
N ALA A 58 -14.50 -2.95 8.30
CA ALA A 58 -15.42 -1.90 7.87
C ALA A 58 -14.93 -1.21 6.58
N ASP A 59 -13.63 -0.92 6.50
CA ASP A 59 -13.01 -0.35 5.30
C ASP A 59 -13.17 -1.29 4.10
N CYS A 60 -12.99 -2.59 4.30
CA CYS A 60 -13.23 -3.59 3.26
C CYS A 60 -14.71 -3.66 2.85
N GLN A 61 -15.63 -3.68 3.81
CA GLN A 61 -17.07 -3.74 3.55
C GLN A 61 -17.56 -2.51 2.78
N ALA A 62 -16.97 -1.34 3.01
CA ALA A 62 -17.24 -0.13 2.24
C ALA A 62 -16.55 -0.09 0.85
N ASP A 63 -15.61 -1.01 0.57
CA ASP A 63 -14.65 -0.91 -0.55
C ASP A 63 -13.88 0.42 -0.54
N ASP A 64 -13.47 0.86 0.64
CA ASP A 64 -12.74 2.11 0.81
C ASP A 64 -11.42 2.07 0.03
N LYS A 65 -11.08 3.18 -0.61
CA LYS A 65 -10.04 3.27 -1.63
C LYS A 65 -8.89 4.11 -1.14
N PHE A 66 -7.68 3.58 -1.28
CA PHE A 66 -6.49 4.42 -1.23
C PHE A 66 -6.40 5.25 -2.50
N ILE A 67 -6.08 6.53 -2.35
CA ILE A 67 -5.79 7.43 -3.45
C ILE A 67 -4.35 7.90 -3.27
N PHE A 68 -3.47 7.39 -4.12
CA PHE A 68 -2.04 7.68 -4.10
C PHE A 68 -1.71 8.76 -5.13
N PRO A 69 -1.40 10.00 -4.71
CA PRO A 69 -0.83 10.99 -5.61
C PRO A 69 0.61 10.61 -5.92
N VAL A 70 0.90 10.45 -7.22
CA VAL A 70 2.23 10.08 -7.70
C VAL A 70 2.79 11.18 -8.60
N VAL A 71 4.10 11.33 -8.58
CA VAL A 71 4.84 12.17 -9.52
C VAL A 71 5.66 11.25 -10.42
N LEU A 72 5.50 11.42 -11.73
CA LEU A 72 6.18 10.64 -12.75
C LEU A 72 7.18 11.55 -13.47
N SER A 73 8.45 11.15 -13.52
CA SER A 73 9.51 11.89 -14.20
C SER A 73 10.35 10.97 -15.09
N GLY A 74 10.79 11.49 -16.24
CA GLY A 74 11.68 10.78 -17.17
C GLY A 74 11.03 9.67 -18.00
N PHE A 75 9.71 9.48 -17.94
CA PHE A 75 8.99 8.44 -18.68
C PHE A 75 8.51 8.93 -20.06
N SER A 76 8.63 8.06 -21.05
CA SER A 76 8.03 8.22 -22.38
C SER A 76 6.53 7.89 -22.35
N SER A 77 5.80 8.31 -23.39
CA SER A 77 4.34 8.15 -23.49
C SER A 77 3.84 6.71 -23.67
N ASP A 78 4.74 5.76 -23.91
CA ASP A 78 4.47 4.33 -24.06
C ASP A 78 4.65 3.54 -22.75
N VAL A 79 5.07 4.21 -21.67
CA VAL A 79 5.14 3.61 -20.34
C VAL A 79 3.77 3.66 -19.70
N SER A 80 3.37 2.57 -19.05
CA SER A 80 2.20 2.50 -18.18
C SER A 80 2.63 2.25 -16.73
N VAL A 81 1.80 2.60 -15.75
CA VAL A 81 2.03 2.30 -14.34
C VAL A 81 1.03 1.24 -13.90
N GLU A 82 1.55 0.17 -13.32
CA GLU A 82 0.75 -0.88 -12.71
C GLU A 82 1.02 -0.95 -11.21
N VAL A 83 -0.03 -1.25 -10.43
CA VAL A 83 0.11 -1.47 -8.99
C VAL A 83 -0.11 -2.94 -8.67
N TRP A 84 0.89 -3.53 -8.05
CA TRP A 84 0.92 -4.93 -7.65
C TRP A 84 1.09 -5.03 -6.13
N ALA A 85 0.35 -5.94 -5.52
CA ALA A 85 0.48 -6.27 -4.11
C ALA A 85 1.22 -7.60 -3.94
N GLY A 86 2.03 -7.69 -2.90
CA GLY A 86 2.68 -8.91 -2.46
C GLY A 86 2.78 -8.95 -0.93
N GLU A 87 2.84 -10.14 -0.35
CA GLU A 87 3.14 -10.29 1.07
C GLU A 87 4.55 -9.77 1.40
N SER A 88 4.80 -9.42 2.67
CA SER A 88 6.11 -8.95 3.10
C SER A 88 7.23 -9.92 2.69
N GLY A 89 8.25 -9.41 2.00
CA GLY A 89 9.38 -10.21 1.48
C GLY A 89 9.18 -10.73 0.06
N VAL A 90 8.01 -10.53 -0.55
CA VAL A 90 7.78 -10.80 -1.98
C VAL A 90 8.13 -9.56 -2.80
N ASP A 91 8.99 -9.74 -3.80
CA ASP A 91 9.37 -8.67 -4.74
C ASP A 91 8.49 -8.72 -6.00
N CYS A 92 7.54 -7.80 -6.11
CA CYS A 92 6.67 -7.73 -7.29
C CYS A 92 7.32 -7.05 -8.50
N SER A 93 8.52 -6.48 -8.36
CA SER A 93 9.27 -6.00 -9.53
C SER A 93 9.74 -7.17 -10.40
N ASN A 94 10.00 -8.33 -9.80
CA ASN A 94 10.29 -9.55 -10.51
C ASN A 94 9.04 -10.05 -11.25
N VAL A 95 9.14 -10.17 -12.58
CA VAL A 95 8.06 -10.65 -13.45
C VAL A 95 7.60 -12.07 -13.08
N ASP A 96 8.50 -12.93 -12.60
CA ASP A 96 8.15 -14.31 -12.26
C ASP A 96 7.16 -14.39 -11.10
N ASN A 97 7.24 -13.43 -10.16
CA ASN A 97 6.29 -13.31 -9.06
C ASN A 97 4.92 -12.81 -9.53
N ARG A 98 4.79 -12.29 -10.75
CA ARG A 98 3.55 -11.74 -11.34
C ARG A 98 2.91 -12.60 -12.41
N THR A 99 3.67 -13.46 -13.12
CA THR A 99 3.16 -14.11 -14.34
C THR A 99 3.32 -15.64 -14.38
N THR A 100 3.95 -16.26 -13.39
CA THR A 100 4.19 -17.73 -13.41
C THR A 100 3.07 -18.51 -12.74
N ALA A 101 3.07 -19.84 -12.90
CA ALA A 101 2.15 -20.73 -12.17
C ALA A 101 2.33 -20.68 -10.64
N THR A 102 3.45 -20.12 -10.15
CA THR A 102 3.71 -19.85 -8.73
C THR A 102 3.68 -18.35 -8.43
N GLN A 103 2.79 -17.63 -9.10
CA GLN A 103 2.55 -16.20 -8.88
C GLN A 103 2.37 -15.91 -7.38
N LYS A 104 3.06 -14.86 -6.91
CA LYS A 104 3.03 -14.42 -5.51
C LYS A 104 2.48 -13.00 -5.36
N CYS A 105 2.42 -12.26 -6.47
CA CYS A 105 1.93 -10.91 -6.54
C CYS A 105 0.65 -10.85 -7.36
N TRP A 106 -0.30 -10.01 -6.97
CA TRP A 106 -1.55 -9.81 -7.70
C TRP A 106 -1.74 -8.34 -8.00
N LYS A 107 -2.45 -8.05 -9.09
CA LYS A 107 -2.67 -6.67 -9.53
C LYS A 107 -3.86 -6.08 -8.78
N VAL A 108 -3.69 -4.89 -8.19
CA VAL A 108 -4.68 -4.28 -7.28
C VAL A 108 -5.34 -3.01 -7.82
N SER A 109 -4.86 -2.50 -8.95
CA SER A 109 -5.44 -1.34 -9.63
C SER A 109 -5.42 -1.53 -11.14
N ALA A 110 -6.36 -0.87 -11.82
CA ALA A 110 -6.29 -0.71 -13.26
C ALA A 110 -4.93 -0.09 -13.67
N THR A 111 -4.47 -0.45 -14.88
CA THR A 111 -3.27 0.14 -15.48
C THR A 111 -3.51 1.62 -15.71
N TYR A 112 -2.58 2.45 -15.23
CA TYR A 112 -2.57 3.87 -15.48
C TYR A 112 -1.65 4.17 -16.67
N ASN A 113 -2.13 4.92 -17.66
CA ASN A 113 -1.31 5.37 -18.79
C ASN A 113 -1.01 6.87 -18.61
N PRO A 114 0.21 7.29 -18.25
CA PRO A 114 0.57 8.68 -18.14
C PRO A 114 0.31 9.45 -19.43
N SER A 115 -0.65 10.36 -19.40
CA SER A 115 -0.66 11.50 -20.30
C SER A 115 0.33 12.53 -19.76
N GLN A 116 1.12 13.12 -20.66
CA GLN A 116 2.18 14.07 -20.31
C GLN A 116 1.61 15.25 -19.51
N GLY A 117 2.19 15.54 -18.33
CA GLY A 117 1.96 16.80 -17.60
C GLY A 117 1.02 16.78 -16.39
N PHE A 118 0.58 15.61 -15.90
CA PHE A 118 -0.25 15.51 -14.69
C PHE A 118 0.46 14.75 -13.56
N THR A 119 0.11 15.07 -12.31
CA THR A 119 0.37 14.24 -11.12
C THR A 119 -0.81 13.28 -10.96
N PRO A 120 -0.70 12.01 -11.40
CA PRO A 120 -1.85 11.14 -11.35
C PRO A 120 -2.18 10.70 -9.94
N GLU A 121 -3.46 10.40 -9.78
CA GLU A 121 -3.98 9.78 -8.58
C GLU A 121 -4.30 8.33 -8.90
N ILE A 122 -3.50 7.42 -8.35
CA ILE A 122 -3.72 5.99 -8.54
C ILE A 122 -4.63 5.51 -7.43
N VAL A 123 -5.79 4.96 -7.83
CA VAL A 123 -6.83 4.51 -6.91
C VAL A 123 -6.71 3.00 -6.69
N VAL A 124 -6.53 2.59 -5.45
CA VAL A 124 -6.40 1.17 -5.06
C VAL A 124 -7.54 0.83 -4.08
N PRO A 125 -8.58 0.10 -4.52
CA PRO A 125 -9.65 -0.34 -3.63
C PRO A 125 -9.17 -1.33 -2.57
N ALA A 126 -9.75 -1.29 -1.37
CA ALA A 126 -9.41 -2.24 -0.31
C ALA A 126 -9.67 -3.69 -0.74
N ARG A 127 -10.79 -3.96 -1.42
CA ARG A 127 -11.17 -5.34 -1.78
C ARG A 127 -10.24 -5.98 -2.80
N THR A 128 -9.63 -5.21 -3.70
CA THR A 128 -8.65 -5.76 -4.65
C THR A 128 -7.36 -6.19 -3.95
N ILE A 129 -6.97 -5.51 -2.88
CA ILE A 129 -5.86 -5.93 -2.02
C ILE A 129 -6.22 -7.24 -1.31
N LEU A 130 -7.42 -7.33 -0.73
CA LEU A 130 -7.86 -8.52 0.01
C LEU A 130 -8.15 -9.75 -0.84
N ALA A 131 -8.63 -9.56 -2.07
CA ALA A 131 -9.04 -10.66 -2.94
C ALA A 131 -7.90 -11.60 -3.29
N ARG A 132 -6.65 -11.09 -3.29
CA ARG A 132 -5.44 -11.87 -3.58
C ARG A 132 -5.61 -12.73 -4.85
N ASP A 133 -6.10 -12.10 -5.91
CA ASP A 133 -6.37 -12.78 -7.17
C ASP A 133 -5.06 -13.15 -7.88
N LEU A 134 -4.58 -14.36 -7.60
CA LEU A 134 -3.41 -14.96 -8.25
C LEU A 134 -3.77 -15.71 -9.54
N THR A 135 -5.02 -15.62 -9.99
CA THR A 135 -5.51 -16.33 -11.19
C THR A 135 -5.55 -15.42 -12.41
N ASN A 136 -5.63 -14.10 -12.20
CA ASN A 136 -5.69 -13.10 -13.26
C ASN A 136 -4.51 -12.12 -13.15
N ALA A 137 -3.78 -11.94 -14.26
CA ALA A 137 -2.77 -10.88 -14.37
C ALA A 137 -3.39 -9.48 -14.57
N ALA A 138 -4.69 -9.43 -14.89
CA ALA A 138 -5.46 -8.19 -14.88
C ALA A 138 -5.92 -7.87 -13.45
N ALA A 139 -6.08 -6.59 -13.13
CA ALA A 139 -6.73 -6.21 -11.88
C ALA A 139 -8.13 -6.80 -11.88
N SER A 140 -8.48 -7.55 -10.83
CA SER A 140 -9.79 -8.16 -10.72
C SER A 140 -10.86 -7.06 -10.82
N ALA A 141 -11.92 -7.31 -11.61
CA ALA A 141 -13.11 -6.47 -11.55
C ALA A 141 -13.59 -6.45 -10.09
N THR A 142 -13.96 -5.26 -9.59
CA THR A 142 -14.23 -4.97 -8.17
C THR A 142 -14.70 -6.20 -7.39
N PRO A 143 -13.84 -6.82 -6.56
CA PRO A 143 -14.20 -8.02 -5.84
C PRO A 143 -15.44 -7.81 -4.96
N GLY A 144 -16.24 -8.87 -4.79
CA GLY A 144 -17.40 -8.85 -3.93
C GLY A 144 -17.05 -8.60 -2.46
N ALA A 145 -18.03 -8.22 -1.64
CA ALA A 145 -17.82 -7.97 -0.21
C ALA A 145 -17.50 -9.26 0.58
N ASP A 146 -17.68 -10.43 -0.02
CA ASP A 146 -17.35 -11.74 0.55
C ASP A 146 -15.85 -11.89 0.86
N VAL A 147 -14.98 -11.17 0.14
CA VAL A 147 -13.52 -11.15 0.43
C VAL A 147 -13.20 -10.57 1.80
N CYS A 148 -14.10 -9.77 2.38
CA CYS A 148 -13.94 -9.16 3.71
C CYS A 148 -14.16 -10.16 4.86
N THR A 149 -14.80 -11.30 4.58
CA THR A 149 -15.09 -12.35 5.57
C THR A 149 -14.41 -13.67 5.25
N ASN A 150 -14.09 -13.90 3.97
CA ASN A 150 -13.45 -15.12 3.49
C ASN A 150 -11.99 -14.89 3.10
N SER A 151 -11.36 -13.86 3.67
CA SER A 151 -9.98 -13.54 3.33
C SER A 151 -9.05 -14.70 3.71
N THR A 152 -8.09 -15.03 2.84
CA THR A 152 -7.09 -16.08 3.13
C THR A 152 -6.08 -15.67 4.20
N TYR A 153 -6.21 -14.47 4.77
CA TYR A 153 -5.32 -13.92 5.78
C TYR A 153 -5.69 -14.46 7.16
N SER A 154 -5.15 -15.63 7.49
CA SER A 154 -5.38 -16.33 8.76
C SER A 154 -4.91 -15.56 9.99
N ASP A 155 -4.06 -14.55 9.81
CA ASP A 155 -3.51 -13.69 10.88
C ASP A 155 -4.00 -12.23 10.78
N SER A 156 -5.15 -12.01 10.15
CA SER A 156 -5.76 -10.68 9.99
C SER A 156 -6.22 -10.03 11.30
N ARG A 157 -5.79 -10.51 12.48
CA ARG A 157 -6.00 -9.89 13.79
C ARG A 157 -4.74 -9.23 14.35
N ASN A 158 -3.60 -9.44 13.71
CA ASN A 158 -2.30 -8.92 14.12
C ASN A 158 -1.69 -7.98 13.05
N GLY A 159 -2.52 -7.47 12.13
CA GLY A 159 -2.10 -6.56 11.07
C GLY A 159 -1.17 -7.20 10.05
N VAL A 160 -1.73 -7.88 9.04
CA VAL A 160 -0.93 -8.53 7.99
C VAL A 160 -0.29 -7.48 7.06
N PRO A 161 1.04 -7.40 6.95
CA PRO A 161 1.71 -6.42 6.10
C PRO A 161 1.69 -6.84 4.63
N ILE A 162 1.20 -5.94 3.77
CA ILE A 162 1.21 -6.07 2.32
C ILE A 162 2.05 -4.93 1.73
N VAL A 163 2.91 -5.26 0.77
CA VAL A 163 3.70 -4.28 0.03
C VAL A 163 3.00 -3.98 -1.29
N LEU A 164 2.68 -2.71 -1.52
CA LEU A 164 2.22 -2.23 -2.82
C LEU A 164 3.42 -1.72 -3.62
N SER A 165 3.57 -2.23 -4.82
CA SER A 165 4.63 -1.89 -5.76
C SER A 165 4.04 -1.14 -6.96
N PHE A 166 4.53 0.06 -7.21
CA PHE A 166 4.17 0.90 -8.35
C PHE A 166 5.22 0.71 -9.43
N LEU A 167 4.88 -0.07 -10.44
CA LEU A 167 5.81 -0.51 -11.47
C LEU A 167 5.57 0.28 -12.75
N PRO A 168 6.57 1.00 -13.28
CA PRO A 168 6.52 1.48 -14.65
C PRO A 168 6.76 0.28 -15.58
N ILE A 169 5.81 0.00 -16.47
CA ILE A 169 5.84 -1.10 -17.44
C ILE A 169 5.97 -0.52 -18.84
N GLN A 170 6.95 -1.00 -19.60
CA GLN A 170 7.11 -0.71 -21.02
C GLN A 170 6.97 -2.02 -21.81
N GLY A 171 6.00 -2.09 -22.71
CA GLY A 171 5.67 -3.34 -23.42
C GLY A 171 4.80 -4.30 -22.60
N VAL A 172 5.03 -5.61 -22.72
CA VAL A 172 4.07 -6.64 -22.29
C VAL A 172 4.18 -7.10 -20.84
N SER A 173 5.31 -6.87 -20.15
CA SER A 173 5.47 -7.36 -18.77
C SER A 173 6.74 -6.90 -18.03
N SER A 174 7.72 -6.29 -18.70
CA SER A 174 8.96 -5.85 -18.06
C SER A 174 8.76 -4.52 -17.34
N SER A 175 9.08 -4.50 -16.05
CA SER A 175 9.26 -3.26 -15.32
C SER A 175 10.57 -2.59 -15.74
N ILE A 176 10.56 -1.26 -15.82
CA ILE A 176 11.75 -0.44 -16.04
C ILE A 176 12.17 0.23 -14.72
N ALA A 177 13.26 0.99 -14.74
CA ALA A 177 13.75 1.69 -13.55
C ALA A 177 12.73 2.71 -13.02
N GLY A 178 12.88 3.07 -11.73
CA GLY A 178 12.03 4.09 -11.09
C GLY A 178 10.81 3.54 -10.33
N ILE A 179 10.87 2.30 -9.85
CA ILE A 179 9.81 1.67 -9.05
C ILE A 179 9.65 2.38 -7.69
N ALA A 180 8.41 2.53 -7.24
CA ALA A 180 8.10 2.97 -5.88
C ALA A 180 7.35 1.89 -5.08
N PHE A 181 7.46 1.94 -3.76
CA PHE A 181 6.81 0.99 -2.87
C PHE A 181 6.15 1.70 -1.69
N THR A 182 5.05 1.15 -1.19
CA THR A 182 4.48 1.53 0.11
C THR A 182 3.94 0.30 0.81
N LYS A 183 3.64 0.41 2.11
CA LYS A 183 3.14 -0.70 2.93
C LYS A 183 1.74 -0.38 3.42
N VAL A 184 0.86 -1.35 3.29
CA VAL A 184 -0.47 -1.34 3.90
C VAL A 184 -0.59 -2.51 4.86
N ARG A 185 -1.50 -2.42 5.82
CA ARG A 185 -1.79 -3.48 6.79
C ARG A 185 -3.24 -3.88 6.73
N ILE A 186 -3.50 -5.18 6.85
CA ILE A 186 -4.85 -5.74 6.86
C ILE A 186 -5.15 -6.22 8.28
N ASP A 187 -6.19 -5.66 8.89
CA ASP A 187 -6.68 -6.06 10.21
C ASP A 187 -8.21 -6.18 10.19
N LEU A 188 -8.71 -7.38 9.90
CA LEU A 188 -10.15 -7.65 9.70
C LEU A 188 -10.83 -8.22 10.94
N GLY A 189 -10.06 -8.65 11.94
CA GLY A 189 -10.61 -9.26 13.13
C GLY A 189 -10.54 -8.32 14.32
N GLY A 190 -11.69 -8.07 14.94
CA GLY A 190 -11.71 -7.43 16.25
C GLY A 190 -11.02 -8.31 17.32
N PRO A 191 -10.68 -7.72 18.48
CA PRO A 191 -10.17 -8.48 19.60
C PRO A 191 -11.18 -9.55 20.05
N ASP A 192 -10.68 -10.63 20.66
CA ASP A 192 -11.55 -11.66 21.20
C ASP A 192 -12.45 -11.12 22.31
N ALA A 193 -13.58 -11.79 22.55
CA ALA A 193 -14.45 -11.44 23.66
C ALA A 193 -13.74 -11.71 25.01
N PRO A 194 -13.93 -10.84 26.02
CA PRO A 194 -13.47 -11.11 27.38
C PRO A 194 -13.97 -12.46 27.92
N ALA A 195 -13.06 -13.26 28.48
CA ALA A 195 -13.42 -14.51 29.12
C ALA A 195 -13.89 -14.28 30.56
N LYS A 196 -14.55 -15.27 31.18
CA LYS A 196 -14.83 -15.29 32.64
C LYS A 196 -15.46 -13.99 33.17
N LEU A 197 -16.44 -13.44 32.48
CA LEU A 197 -17.20 -12.31 32.98
C LEU A 197 -17.98 -12.75 34.22
N GLU A 198 -17.61 -12.22 35.37
CA GLU A 198 -18.18 -12.52 36.68
C GLU A 198 -18.72 -11.25 37.31
N LEU A 199 -19.92 -11.36 37.87
CA LEU A 199 -20.60 -10.28 38.57
C LEU A 199 -20.71 -10.64 40.04
N GLY A 200 -20.04 -9.86 40.89
CA GLY A 200 -20.20 -9.88 42.33
C GLY A 200 -21.20 -8.82 42.79
N VAL A 201 -21.97 -9.14 43.81
CA VAL A 201 -22.86 -8.19 44.49
C VAL A 201 -22.20 -7.66 45.76
N GLY A 202 -22.34 -6.36 46.02
CA GLY A 202 -21.95 -5.71 47.26
C GLY A 202 -22.99 -4.68 47.69
N GLU A 203 -22.84 -4.12 48.88
CA GLU A 203 -23.74 -3.08 49.39
C GLU A 203 -23.74 -1.86 48.45
N ASN A 204 -24.82 -1.72 47.67
CA ASN A 204 -25.03 -0.68 46.65
C ASN A 204 -23.97 -0.64 45.53
N ARG A 205 -23.30 -1.77 45.24
CA ARG A 205 -22.35 -1.84 44.12
C ARG A 205 -22.39 -3.19 43.43
N LEU A 206 -22.12 -3.15 42.14
CA LEU A 206 -21.74 -4.31 41.35
C LEU A 206 -20.22 -4.34 41.24
N SER A 207 -19.62 -5.49 41.55
CA SER A 207 -18.20 -5.75 41.32
C SER A 207 -18.07 -6.58 40.07
N LEU A 208 -17.47 -6.03 39.03
CA LEU A 208 -17.25 -6.75 37.79
C LEU A 208 -15.81 -7.25 37.71
N SER A 209 -15.64 -8.52 37.39
CA SER A 209 -14.33 -9.10 37.05
C SER A 209 -14.42 -9.85 35.73
N TRP A 210 -13.35 -9.81 34.95
CA TRP A 210 -13.27 -10.51 33.68
C TRP A 210 -11.83 -10.98 33.44
N GLY A 211 -11.71 -12.05 32.68
CA GLY A 211 -10.45 -12.48 32.09
C GLY A 211 -10.03 -11.50 31.00
N GLN A 212 -8.90 -10.85 31.22
CA GLN A 212 -8.30 -9.98 30.23
C GLN A 212 -7.99 -10.77 28.95
N VAL A 213 -8.33 -10.18 27.82
CA VAL A 213 -7.97 -10.70 26.49
C VAL A 213 -6.57 -10.19 26.17
N THR A 214 -5.70 -11.09 25.74
CA THR A 214 -4.29 -10.79 25.43
C THR A 214 -4.01 -10.83 23.93
N THR A 215 -5.04 -11.04 23.11
CA THR A 215 -5.00 -11.18 21.65
C THR A 215 -5.67 -9.98 20.99
N GLY A 216 -5.06 -9.45 19.93
CA GLY A 216 -5.58 -8.31 19.16
C GLY A 216 -5.30 -6.93 19.76
N ASP A 217 -5.76 -5.90 19.04
CA ASP A 217 -5.48 -4.50 19.33
C ASP A 217 -6.48 -3.90 20.33
N ILE A 218 -6.35 -4.29 21.61
CA ILE A 218 -7.26 -3.83 22.67
C ILE A 218 -6.83 -2.48 23.23
N THR A 219 -7.69 -1.48 23.07
CA THR A 219 -7.51 -0.16 23.69
C THR A 219 -8.26 -0.03 25.02
N GLY A 220 -9.30 -0.83 25.24
CA GLY A 220 -10.08 -0.81 26.48
C GLY A 220 -11.27 -1.77 26.45
N TYR A 221 -12.04 -1.75 27.55
CA TYR A 221 -13.29 -2.51 27.69
C TYR A 221 -14.44 -1.54 27.94
N GLN A 222 -15.60 -1.81 27.35
CA GLN A 222 -16.83 -1.07 27.61
C GLN A 222 -17.88 -2.03 28.15
N PHE A 223 -18.54 -1.64 29.24
CA PHE A 223 -19.54 -2.45 29.93
C PHE A 223 -20.90 -1.76 29.84
N PHE A 224 -21.94 -2.57 29.66
CA PHE A 224 -23.31 -2.12 29.49
C PHE A 224 -24.21 -2.89 30.46
N CYS A 225 -25.26 -2.23 30.97
CA CYS A 225 -26.34 -2.86 31.71
C CYS A 225 -27.58 -2.89 30.82
N ASP A 226 -28.30 -4.01 30.80
CA ASP A 226 -29.55 -4.18 30.06
C ASP A 226 -30.59 -4.88 30.97
N PRO A 227 -31.71 -4.23 31.33
CA PRO A 227 -32.06 -2.86 30.97
C PRO A 227 -31.11 -1.82 31.60
N PRO A 228 -31.08 -0.58 31.06
CA PRO A 228 -30.39 0.53 31.70
C PRO A 228 -30.85 0.64 33.17
N PRO A 229 -29.96 0.99 34.11
CA PRO A 229 -30.34 1.09 35.52
C PRO A 229 -31.53 2.03 35.71
N GLY A 230 -32.59 1.55 36.36
CA GLY A 230 -33.84 2.29 36.57
C GLY A 230 -34.90 2.11 35.48
N GLU A 231 -34.64 1.31 34.44
CA GLU A 231 -35.62 0.86 33.45
C GLU A 231 -35.96 -0.63 33.62
N GLU A 232 -35.76 -1.20 34.81
CA GLU A 232 -36.24 -2.54 35.10
C GLU A 232 -37.78 -2.53 35.09
N ASP A 233 -38.40 -3.24 34.13
CA ASP A 233 -39.86 -3.40 34.08
C ASP A 233 -40.38 -3.86 35.46
N ALA A 234 -41.31 -3.10 36.03
CA ALA A 234 -41.88 -3.32 37.36
C ALA A 234 -42.72 -4.61 37.50
N ASN A 235 -42.66 -5.52 36.53
CA ASN A 235 -43.45 -6.74 36.45
C ASN A 235 -42.55 -7.97 36.57
N GLY A 236 -42.09 -8.24 37.79
CA GLY A 236 -41.73 -9.58 38.24
C GLY A 236 -42.96 -10.34 38.71
#